data_AF-A0A8D2QDH7-F1
#
_entry.id   AF-A0A8D2QDH7-F1
#
_cell.length_a   1.000
_cell.length_b   1.000
_cell.length_c   1.000
_cell.angle_alpha   90.00
_cell.angle_beta   90.00
_cell.angle_gamma   90.00
#
_symmetry.space_group_name_H-M   'P 1'
#
loop_
_entity.id
_entity.type
_entity.pdbx_description
1 polymer ?
#
loop_
_entity_poly.entity_id
_entity_poly.type
_entity_poly.pdbx_seq_one_letter_code
_entity_poly.pdbx_strand_id
1 'polypeptide(L)'
;MIPNPKVIFLFLWLLQCGGGNVDVLQKPPIQVALLKEEISIPCKVIFPYMPKYTKFSISYYWINSLDQKTFIYSRVENIAIPSGEENKTAALAYDHRIMPLENTSSTGTYYCEVKWNDIKKMGKGVFVLIRDTGYINTSYSWEILVTLTVLLAVLSITATALLLWKRKVLCPRRNQPNILRQKAETQLPSASPPPLPPPVYDSLDVQQVDVYSSLENNTNNPSHRKNPPGKTPKKQESLEESSDTLYENI
;
A
#
# COMPACT_ATOMS: atom_id res chain seq x y z
N MET A 1 40.09 -42.35 21.69
CA MET A 1 39.24 -42.16 20.49
C MET A 1 39.26 -40.66 20.18
N ILE A 2 40.05 -40.25 19.19
CA ILE A 2 40.34 -38.83 18.92
C ILE A 2 39.18 -38.28 18.06
N PRO A 3 38.50 -37.19 18.46
CA PRO A 3 37.43 -36.63 17.65
C PRO A 3 37.98 -36.14 16.32
N ASN A 4 37.24 -36.43 15.23
CA ASN A 4 37.64 -36.09 13.88
C ASN A 4 37.83 -34.55 13.75
N PRO A 5 38.99 -34.07 13.27
CA PRO A 5 39.29 -32.63 13.21
C PRO A 5 38.29 -31.83 12.37
N LYS A 6 37.59 -32.46 11.42
CA LYS A 6 36.50 -31.83 10.65
C LYS A 6 35.27 -31.50 11.50
N VAL A 7 34.95 -32.33 12.48
CA VAL A 7 33.82 -32.10 13.41
C VAL A 7 34.15 -30.96 14.37
N ILE A 8 35.41 -30.86 14.80
CA ILE A 8 35.90 -29.76 15.63
C ILE A 8 35.86 -28.44 14.85
N PHE A 9 36.27 -28.43 13.59
CA PHE A 9 36.21 -27.23 12.73
C PHE A 9 34.77 -26.76 12.48
N LEU A 10 33.84 -27.68 12.23
CA LEU A 10 32.40 -27.38 12.10
C LEU A 10 31.80 -26.79 13.39
N PHE A 11 32.18 -27.31 14.56
CA PHE A 11 31.74 -26.76 15.85
C PHE A 11 32.37 -25.40 16.16
N LEU A 12 33.65 -25.20 15.84
CA LEU A 12 34.33 -23.91 16.01
C LEU A 12 33.76 -22.83 15.09
N TRP A 13 33.27 -23.20 13.90
CA TRP A 13 32.59 -22.27 12.99
C TRP A 13 31.19 -21.87 13.48
N LEU A 14 30.48 -22.78 14.16
CA LEU A 14 29.23 -22.48 14.86
C LEU A 14 29.44 -21.63 16.14
N LEU A 15 30.59 -21.79 16.80
CA LEU A 15 31.00 -20.99 17.97
C LEU A 15 31.48 -19.58 17.61
N GLN A 16 31.65 -19.25 16.33
CA GLN A 16 32.00 -17.91 15.86
C GLN A 16 30.79 -16.97 15.70
N CYS A 17 29.62 -17.32 16.25
CA CYS A 17 28.56 -16.34 16.48
C CYS A 17 28.73 -15.63 17.83
N GLY A 18 29.93 -15.10 18.09
CA GLY A 18 30.13 -14.01 19.04
C GLY A 18 29.61 -12.69 18.45
N GLY A 19 28.38 -12.69 17.95
CA GLY A 19 27.71 -11.47 17.53
C GLY A 19 27.54 -10.61 18.77
N GLY A 20 28.21 -9.46 18.83
CA GLY A 20 28.04 -8.54 19.95
C GLY A 20 26.55 -8.31 20.22
N ASN A 21 26.15 -8.28 21.50
CA ASN A 21 24.77 -8.12 22.00
C ASN A 21 24.13 -6.76 21.63
N VAL A 22 24.60 -6.11 20.57
CA VAL A 22 24.18 -4.79 20.13
C VAL A 22 23.65 -4.86 18.69
N ASP A 23 22.58 -4.13 18.44
CA ASP A 23 21.93 -4.10 17.13
C ASP A 23 21.25 -2.74 16.87
N VAL A 24 20.98 -2.46 15.60
CA VAL A 24 20.30 -1.24 15.16
C VAL A 24 19.17 -1.63 14.21
N LEU A 25 17.94 -1.34 14.61
CA LEU A 25 16.74 -1.64 13.83
C LEU A 25 16.15 -0.36 13.24
N GLN A 26 15.79 -0.43 11.97
CA GLN A 26 15.04 0.60 11.25
C GLN A 26 13.83 -0.05 10.58
N LYS A 27 12.63 0.44 10.89
CA LYS A 27 11.35 -0.01 10.33
C LYS A 27 10.39 1.19 10.25
N PRO A 28 9.53 1.28 9.22
CA PRO A 28 9.42 0.38 8.06
C PRO A 28 10.59 0.56 7.08
N PRO A 29 10.81 -0.38 6.12
CA PRO A 29 11.92 -0.28 5.15
C PRO A 29 11.69 0.78 4.07
N ILE A 30 10.45 1.23 3.87
CA ILE A 30 10.09 2.22 2.86
C ILE A 30 9.18 3.27 3.50
N GLN A 31 9.40 4.53 3.17
CA GLN A 31 8.57 5.68 3.54
C GLN A 31 8.39 6.59 2.32
N VAL A 32 7.27 7.29 2.25
CA VAL A 32 7.01 8.33 1.24
C VAL A 32 6.91 9.67 1.97
N ALA A 33 7.57 10.67 1.43
CA ALA A 33 7.66 12.01 1.99
C ALA A 33 7.27 13.04 0.94
N LEU A 34 6.65 14.14 1.37
CA LEU A 34 6.45 15.30 0.52
C LEU A 34 7.50 16.37 0.84
N LEU A 35 7.81 17.19 -0.16
CA LEU A 35 8.63 18.38 0.10
C LEU A 35 7.98 19.26 1.16
N LYS A 36 8.84 19.87 1.99
CA LYS A 36 8.48 20.77 3.10
C LYS A 36 7.68 20.10 4.21
N GLU A 37 7.52 18.78 4.18
CA GLU A 37 6.95 18.01 5.27
C GLU A 37 8.07 17.37 6.10
N GLU A 38 7.88 17.38 7.41
CA GLU A 38 8.79 16.73 8.34
C GLU A 38 8.55 15.22 8.35
N ILE A 39 9.61 14.44 8.16
CA ILE A 39 9.57 12.98 8.30
C ILE A 39 10.54 12.52 9.38
N SER A 40 10.28 11.34 9.93
CA SER A 40 11.10 10.73 10.97
C SER A 40 11.87 9.54 10.43
N ILE A 41 13.19 9.59 10.52
CA ILE A 41 14.09 8.49 10.22
C ILE A 41 14.18 7.62 11.47
N PRO A 42 13.60 6.40 11.45
CA PRO A 42 13.55 5.56 12.64
C PRO A 42 14.95 5.03 12.95
N CYS A 43 15.28 4.97 14.23
CA CYS A 43 16.48 4.32 14.71
C CYS A 43 16.26 3.74 16.11
N LYS A 44 16.14 2.42 16.19
CA LYS A 44 16.02 1.70 17.44
C LYS A 44 17.33 1.00 17.76
N VAL A 45 17.99 1.42 18.83
CA VAL A 45 19.29 0.93 19.25
C VAL A 45 19.10 -0.08 20.38
N ILE A 46 19.62 -1.28 20.19
CA ILE A 46 19.52 -2.40 21.12
C ILE A 46 20.92 -2.65 21.68
N PHE A 47 21.04 -2.71 23.01
CA PHE A 47 22.31 -2.96 23.68
C PHE A 47 22.07 -3.41 25.14
N PRO A 48 22.98 -4.17 25.77
CA PRO A 48 22.85 -4.48 27.18
C PRO A 48 23.33 -3.31 28.04
N TYR A 49 22.69 -3.09 29.19
CA TYR A 49 23.11 -2.12 30.20
C TYR A 49 24.43 -2.55 30.86
N MET A 50 25.53 -2.30 30.15
CA MET A 50 26.90 -2.50 30.61
C MET A 50 27.71 -1.23 30.30
N PRO A 51 28.70 -0.86 31.13
CA PRO A 51 29.48 0.36 30.92
C PRO A 51 30.15 0.47 29.54
N LYS A 52 30.45 -0.66 28.90
CA LYS A 52 31.00 -0.71 27.54
C LYS A 52 30.02 -0.21 26.47
N TYR A 53 28.71 -0.35 26.69
CA TYR A 53 27.68 -0.11 25.69
C TYR A 53 26.77 1.08 25.98
N THR A 54 26.88 1.70 27.15
CA THR A 54 26.09 2.88 27.53
C THR A 54 26.59 4.18 26.94
N LYS A 55 27.82 4.20 26.38
CA LYS A 55 28.38 5.33 25.64
C LYS A 55 28.58 4.95 24.18
N PHE A 56 27.95 5.69 23.27
CA PHE A 56 28.03 5.45 21.83
C PHE A 56 27.75 6.73 21.03
N SER A 57 28.16 6.76 19.77
CA SER A 57 27.76 7.80 18.83
C SER A 57 26.76 7.27 17.82
N ILE A 58 25.77 8.08 17.49
CA ILE A 58 24.78 7.81 16.44
C ILE A 58 25.05 8.77 15.29
N SER A 59 25.04 8.27 14.06
CA SER A 59 25.23 9.04 12.84
C SER A 59 24.13 8.72 11.83
N TYR A 60 23.53 9.75 11.26
CA TYR A 60 22.53 9.65 10.21
C TYR A 60 23.13 10.15 8.90
N TYR A 61 22.91 9.38 7.86
CA TYR A 61 23.28 9.73 6.50
C TYR A 61 22.32 9.04 5.55
N TRP A 62 22.31 9.47 4.30
CA TRP A 62 21.56 8.80 3.25
C TRP A 62 22.46 8.53 2.04
N ILE A 63 22.05 7.56 1.25
CA ILE A 63 22.72 7.16 0.01
C ILE A 63 21.70 7.29 -1.12
N ASN A 64 22.04 8.07 -2.15
CA ASN A 64 21.20 8.26 -3.32
C ASN A 64 21.31 7.10 -4.32
N SER A 65 20.55 7.15 -5.41
CA SER A 65 20.61 6.13 -6.47
C SER A 65 21.95 6.08 -7.23
N LEU A 66 22.82 7.07 -7.03
CA LEU A 66 24.17 7.15 -7.60
C LEU A 66 25.23 6.71 -6.56
N ASP A 67 24.83 6.05 -5.48
CA ASP A 67 25.66 5.62 -4.35
C ASP A 67 26.43 6.76 -3.65
N GLN A 68 25.98 8.01 -3.82
CA GLN A 68 26.57 9.15 -3.13
C GLN A 68 26.04 9.21 -1.70
N LYS A 69 26.97 9.19 -0.75
CA LYS A 69 26.67 9.29 0.68
C LYS A 69 26.65 10.74 1.12
N THR A 70 25.52 11.19 1.66
CA THR A 70 25.37 12.52 2.24
C THR A 70 25.11 12.42 3.74
N PHE A 71 25.97 13.06 4.51
CA PHE A 71 25.86 13.14 5.97
C PHE A 71 24.75 14.11 6.39
N ILE A 72 23.96 13.73 7.38
CA ILE A 72 22.88 14.56 7.93
C ILE A 72 23.31 15.14 9.28
N TYR A 73 23.57 14.26 10.24
CA TYR A 73 23.78 14.65 11.63
C TYR A 73 24.45 13.52 12.43
N SER A 74 25.16 13.87 13.50
CA SER A 74 25.72 12.91 14.47
C SER A 74 25.67 13.45 15.89
N ARG A 75 25.48 12.55 16.86
CA ARG A 75 25.45 12.85 18.30
C ARG A 75 26.09 11.74 19.12
N VAL A 76 26.52 12.08 20.33
CA VAL A 76 27.04 11.13 21.31
C VAL A 76 26.03 10.96 22.43
N GLU A 77 25.73 9.70 22.76
CA GLU A 77 24.89 9.31 23.88
C GLU A 77 25.74 8.79 25.04
N ASN A 78 25.27 9.07 26.24
CA ASN A 78 25.78 8.49 27.47
C ASN A 78 24.62 8.23 28.43
N ILE A 79 24.33 6.95 28.67
CA ILE A 79 23.13 6.50 29.35
C ILE A 79 23.50 5.95 30.72
N ALA A 80 22.81 6.40 31.76
CA ALA A 80 22.96 5.81 33.08
C ALA A 80 22.34 4.40 33.11
N ILE A 81 23.02 3.45 33.74
CA ILE A 81 22.47 2.11 33.98
C ILE A 81 21.44 2.24 35.11
N PRO A 82 20.16 1.88 34.89
CA PRO A 82 19.18 1.86 35.96
C PRO A 82 19.56 0.81 37.01
N SER A 83 19.33 1.11 38.28
CA SER A 83 19.64 0.18 39.37
C SER A 83 18.82 -1.11 39.24
N GLY A 84 19.47 -2.27 39.28
CA GLY A 84 18.82 -3.57 39.13
C GLY A 84 18.54 -3.98 37.67
N GLU A 85 18.95 -3.15 36.70
CA GLU A 85 18.85 -3.44 35.27
C GLU A 85 20.21 -3.83 34.64
N GLU A 86 21.24 -4.05 35.46
CA GLU A 86 22.57 -4.41 34.99
C GLU A 86 22.51 -5.68 34.11
N ASN A 87 23.21 -5.64 32.97
CA ASN A 87 23.26 -6.70 31.95
C ASN A 87 21.93 -7.01 31.23
N LYS A 88 20.82 -6.37 31.57
CA LYS A 88 19.58 -6.51 30.80
C LYS A 88 19.68 -5.75 29.48
N THR A 89 19.01 -6.25 28.46
CA THR A 89 18.98 -5.63 27.13
C THR A 89 18.01 -4.46 27.10
N ALA A 90 18.53 -3.28 26.81
CA ALA A 90 17.77 -2.08 26.50
C ALA A 90 17.46 -2.00 25.01
N ALA A 91 16.34 -1.38 24.67
CA ALA A 91 15.98 -1.06 23.29
C ALA A 91 15.37 0.34 23.22
N LEU A 92 16.19 1.33 22.86
CA LEU A 92 15.84 2.75 22.93
C LEU A 92 15.70 3.34 21.52
N ALA A 93 14.73 4.26 21.36
CA ALA A 93 14.49 4.95 20.11
C ALA A 93 15.25 6.28 20.06
N TYR A 94 15.90 6.52 18.94
CA TYR A 94 16.63 7.73 18.60
C TYR A 94 16.21 8.17 17.21
N ASP A 95 14.91 8.39 17.01
CA ASP A 95 14.44 8.77 15.68
C ASP A 95 14.90 10.20 15.35
N HIS A 96 15.34 10.43 14.12
CA HIS A 96 15.83 11.74 13.68
C HIS A 96 14.88 12.35 12.68
N ARG A 97 14.46 13.60 12.92
CA ARG A 97 13.54 14.29 12.03
C ARG A 97 14.29 15.07 10.97
N ILE A 98 13.80 14.98 9.73
CA ILE A 98 14.33 15.71 8.58
C ILE A 98 13.18 16.34 7.82
N MET A 99 13.45 17.46 7.16
CA MET A 99 12.51 18.13 6.28
C MET A 99 13.18 18.35 4.92
N PRO A 100 12.74 17.69 3.84
CA PRO A 100 13.25 17.97 2.49
C PRO A 100 12.78 19.34 1.99
N LEU A 101 13.66 20.33 1.85
CA LEU A 101 13.25 21.70 1.51
C LEU A 101 13.13 21.98 0.00
N GLU A 102 14.16 21.62 -0.77
CA GLU A 102 14.35 22.24 -2.09
C GLU A 102 13.89 21.38 -3.26
N ASN A 103 14.23 20.09 -3.27
CA ASN A 103 13.96 19.19 -4.39
C ASN A 103 13.93 17.72 -3.96
N THR A 104 13.48 16.85 -4.87
CA THR A 104 13.44 15.40 -4.67
C THR A 104 14.80 14.71 -4.67
N SER A 105 15.90 15.46 -4.79
CA SER A 105 17.27 14.90 -4.87
C SER A 105 17.66 14.10 -3.63
N SER A 106 17.06 14.40 -2.48
CA SER A 106 17.26 13.69 -1.22
C SER A 106 16.56 12.31 -1.19
N THR A 107 15.94 11.88 -2.29
CA THR A 107 15.40 10.52 -2.43
C THR A 107 16.52 9.50 -2.37
N GLY A 108 16.39 8.53 -1.48
CA GLY A 108 17.41 7.51 -1.29
C GLY A 108 17.19 6.69 -0.02
N THR A 109 18.20 5.92 0.37
CA THR A 109 18.13 5.09 1.57
C THR A 109 18.81 5.79 2.73
N TYR A 110 18.04 6.05 3.79
CA TYR A 110 18.47 6.70 5.02
C TYR A 110 18.90 5.69 6.05
N TYR A 111 20.13 5.81 6.53
CA TYR A 111 20.75 4.89 7.47
C TYR A 111 20.94 5.55 8.83
N CYS A 112 20.71 4.75 9.87
CA CYS A 112 21.19 5.03 11.22
C CYS A 112 22.37 4.12 11.52
N GLU A 113 23.51 4.72 11.84
CA GLU A 113 24.73 4.01 12.17
C GLU A 113 25.14 4.32 13.61
N VAL A 114 25.32 3.28 14.41
CA VAL A 114 25.74 3.40 15.81
C VAL A 114 27.14 2.82 15.96
N LYS A 115 28.00 3.61 16.60
CA LYS A 115 29.37 3.24 16.92
C LYS A 115 29.57 3.28 18.42
N TRP A 116 29.83 2.12 18.99
CA TRP A 116 30.51 1.94 20.27
C TRP A 116 32.03 1.91 20.02
N ASN A 117 32.84 1.92 21.08
CA ASN A 117 34.31 1.98 20.99
C ASN A 117 34.89 1.10 19.86
N ASP A 118 34.65 -0.21 19.92
CA ASP A 118 35.21 -1.19 18.98
C ASP A 118 34.16 -1.80 18.04
N ILE A 119 32.89 -1.44 18.21
CA ILE A 119 31.77 -2.08 17.52
C ILE A 119 30.98 -1.04 16.75
N LYS A 120 30.75 -1.33 15.48
CA LYS A 120 29.97 -0.50 14.57
C LYS A 120 28.81 -1.32 14.03
N LYS A 121 27.60 -0.79 14.14
CA LYS A 121 26.38 -1.40 13.58
C LYS A 121 25.64 -0.36 12.76
N MET A 122 25.22 -0.76 11.58
CA MET A 122 24.40 0.04 10.68
C MET A 122 23.02 -0.62 10.63
N GLY A 123 21.96 0.17 10.75
CA GLY A 123 20.61 -0.30 10.49
C GLY A 123 20.43 -0.73 9.04
N LYS A 124 19.34 -1.45 8.76
CA LYS A 124 19.03 -1.92 7.40
C LYS A 124 18.68 -0.80 6.41
N GLY A 125 18.54 0.43 6.90
CA GLY A 125 18.12 1.57 6.11
C GLY A 125 16.60 1.66 5.96
N VAL A 126 16.15 2.87 5.61
CA VAL A 126 14.79 3.16 5.16
C VAL A 126 14.89 3.88 3.82
N PHE A 127 14.32 3.31 2.77
CA PHE A 127 14.17 4.00 1.50
C PHE A 127 13.08 5.07 1.64
N VAL A 128 13.44 6.33 1.42
CA VAL A 128 12.52 7.46 1.46
C VAL A 128 12.33 7.97 0.03
N LEU A 129 11.10 7.85 -0.47
CA LEU A 129 10.68 8.44 -1.73
C LEU A 129 10.15 9.84 -1.49
N ILE A 130 10.86 10.86 -1.97
CA ILE A 130 10.45 12.26 -1.83
C ILE A 130 9.70 12.69 -3.08
N ARG A 131 8.51 13.26 -2.90
CA ARG A 131 7.66 13.79 -3.98
C ARG A 131 7.41 15.27 -3.79
N ASP A 132 7.31 16.01 -4.88
CA ASP A 132 7.04 17.45 -4.83
C ASP A 132 5.60 17.76 -4.41
N THR A 133 4.67 16.90 -4.83
CA THR A 133 3.24 17.04 -4.55
C THR A 133 2.66 15.72 -4.09
N GLY A 134 1.68 15.82 -3.19
CA GLY A 134 0.88 14.67 -2.77
C GLY A 134 -0.14 14.27 -3.82
N TYR A 135 -1.10 13.45 -3.42
CA TYR A 135 -2.23 13.11 -4.27
C TYR A 135 -3.05 14.36 -4.58
N ILE A 136 -3.06 14.78 -5.85
CA ILE A 136 -3.93 15.84 -6.34
C ILE A 136 -5.21 15.16 -6.84
N ASN A 137 -6.33 15.41 -6.16
CA ASN A 137 -7.62 14.97 -6.65
C ASN A 137 -8.00 15.82 -7.86
N THR A 138 -7.83 15.28 -9.07
CA THR A 138 -8.13 16.02 -10.30
C THR A 138 -9.63 15.92 -10.61
N SER A 139 -10.43 16.82 -10.03
CA SER A 139 -11.87 17.00 -10.41
C SER A 139 -12.05 17.32 -11.89
N TYR A 140 -10.97 17.77 -12.55
CA TYR A 140 -10.91 18.13 -13.95
C TYR A 140 -11.50 17.06 -14.89
N SER A 141 -11.29 15.77 -14.62
CA SER A 141 -11.86 14.70 -15.45
C SER A 141 -13.39 14.66 -15.37
N TRP A 142 -13.95 14.89 -14.19
CA TRP A 142 -15.39 14.97 -13.98
C TRP A 142 -16.00 16.21 -14.63
N GLU A 143 -15.33 17.37 -14.49
CA GLU A 143 -15.75 18.63 -15.11
C GLU A 143 -15.75 18.53 -16.64
N ILE A 144 -14.74 17.90 -17.26
CA ILE A 144 -14.72 17.64 -18.70
C ILE A 144 -15.87 16.72 -19.12
N LEU A 145 -16.13 15.64 -18.38
CA LEU A 145 -17.21 14.72 -18.71
C LEU A 145 -18.57 15.41 -18.65
N VAL A 146 -18.82 16.21 -17.61
CA VAL A 146 -20.07 16.97 -17.45
C VAL A 146 -20.21 17.99 -18.58
N THR A 147 -19.18 18.79 -18.86
CA THR A 147 -19.22 19.81 -19.91
C THR A 147 -19.42 19.20 -21.30
N LEU A 148 -18.73 18.10 -21.62
CA LEU A 148 -18.92 17.36 -22.87
C LEU A 148 -20.34 16.84 -23.01
N THR A 149 -20.90 16.27 -21.94
CA THR A 149 -22.26 15.71 -21.93
C THR A 149 -23.31 16.80 -22.15
N VAL A 150 -23.16 17.95 -21.49
CA VAL A 150 -24.06 19.10 -21.66
C VAL A 150 -23.98 19.63 -23.10
N LEU A 151 -22.76 19.76 -23.65
CA LEU A 151 -22.58 20.21 -25.03
C LEU A 151 -23.26 19.27 -26.03
N LEU A 152 -23.08 17.96 -25.88
CA LEU A 152 -23.71 16.95 -26.72
C LEU A 152 -25.24 16.97 -26.61
N ALA A 153 -25.78 17.17 -25.41
CA ALA A 153 -27.21 17.29 -25.19
C ALA A 153 -27.80 18.51 -25.91
N VAL A 154 -27.16 19.68 -25.81
CA VAL A 154 -27.59 20.90 -26.50
C VAL A 154 -27.54 20.73 -28.02
N LEU A 155 -26.47 20.12 -28.56
CA LEU A 155 -26.34 19.85 -29.98
C LEU A 155 -27.41 18.86 -30.48
N SER A 156 -27.74 17.84 -29.70
CA SER A 156 -28.81 16.89 -30.04
C SER A 156 -30.19 17.55 -30.08
N ILE A 157 -30.52 18.38 -29.09
CA ILE A 157 -31.80 19.11 -29.03
C ILE A 157 -31.92 20.11 -30.18
N THR A 158 -30.85 20.86 -30.46
CA THR A 158 -30.84 21.83 -31.56
C THR A 158 -30.94 21.15 -32.92
N ALA A 159 -30.21 20.05 -33.16
CA ALA A 159 -30.32 19.27 -34.38
C ALA A 159 -31.73 18.70 -34.59
N THR A 160 -32.32 18.11 -33.55
CA THR A 160 -33.69 17.55 -33.63
C THR A 160 -34.75 18.64 -33.85
N ALA A 161 -34.63 19.79 -33.19
CA ALA A 161 -35.52 20.94 -33.41
C ALA A 161 -35.43 21.48 -34.85
N LEU A 162 -34.22 21.61 -35.39
CA LEU A 162 -33.99 22.04 -36.77
C LEU A 162 -34.57 21.04 -37.79
N LEU A 163 -34.42 19.74 -37.55
CA LEU A 163 -35.01 18.69 -38.40
C LEU A 163 -36.54 18.75 -38.41
N LEU A 164 -37.16 18.92 -37.24
CA LEU A 164 -38.62 19.07 -37.12
C LEU A 164 -39.13 20.36 -37.77
N TRP A 165 -38.39 21.46 -37.63
CA TRP A 165 -38.69 22.72 -38.31
C TRP A 165 -38.64 22.55 -39.83
N LYS A 166 -37.54 21.99 -40.36
CA LYS A 166 -37.40 21.71 -41.80
C LYS A 166 -38.52 20.81 -42.32
N ARG A 167 -38.94 19.80 -41.56
CA ARG A 167 -40.07 18.92 -41.92
C ARG A 167 -41.40 19.68 -42.01
N LYS A 168 -41.67 20.62 -41.09
CA LYS A 168 -42.87 21.48 -41.16
C LYS A 168 -42.86 22.43 -42.37
N VAL A 169 -41.69 22.92 -42.76
CA VAL A 169 -41.55 23.86 -43.90
C VAL A 169 -41.64 23.14 -45.25
N LEU A 170 -41.07 21.93 -45.39
CA LEU A 170 -41.12 21.15 -46.64
C LEU A 170 -42.44 20.39 -46.85
N CYS A 171 -43.21 20.11 -45.79
CA CYS A 171 -44.52 19.46 -45.88
C CYS A 171 -45.47 20.07 -44.84
N PRO A 172 -46.14 21.20 -45.15
CA PRO A 172 -47.13 21.77 -44.24
C PRO A 172 -48.34 20.83 -44.18
N ARG A 173 -48.49 20.13 -43.05
CA ARG A 173 -49.66 19.29 -42.76
C ARG A 173 -50.91 20.18 -42.84
N ARG A 174 -51.78 19.86 -43.80
CA ARG A 174 -53.08 20.51 -44.05
C ARG A 174 -53.93 20.47 -42.77
N ASN A 175 -54.20 21.64 -42.18
CA ASN A 175 -55.15 21.78 -41.08
C ASN A 175 -56.57 21.43 -41.57
N GLN A 176 -57.31 20.60 -40.84
CA GLN A 176 -58.77 20.63 -40.84
C GLN A 176 -59.27 20.82 -39.40
N PRO A 177 -59.97 21.92 -39.09
CA PRO A 177 -60.84 22.00 -37.93
C PRO A 177 -62.25 21.62 -38.38
N ASN A 178 -62.76 20.43 -38.01
CA ASN A 178 -64.17 20.12 -38.21
C ASN A 178 -64.96 20.46 -36.95
N ILE A 179 -65.61 21.61 -37.03
CA ILE A 179 -66.87 21.96 -36.38
C ILE A 179 -67.89 20.86 -36.73
N LEU A 180 -68.51 20.20 -35.73
CA LEU A 180 -69.97 20.24 -35.53
C LEU A 180 -70.37 19.41 -34.29
N ARG A 181 -71.26 20.04 -33.54
CA ARG A 181 -71.86 19.71 -32.24
C ARG A 181 -73.01 18.70 -32.40
N GLN A 182 -72.94 17.54 -31.73
CA GLN A 182 -74.10 16.72 -31.31
C GLN A 182 -73.70 16.07 -29.97
N LYS A 183 -74.08 16.66 -28.82
CA LYS A 183 -75.36 16.61 -28.08
C LYS A 183 -75.53 15.29 -27.28
N ALA A 184 -75.69 15.47 -25.96
CA ALA A 184 -76.27 14.58 -24.94
C ALA A 184 -75.38 13.48 -24.30
N GLU A 185 -74.62 13.90 -23.28
CA GLU A 185 -74.71 13.48 -21.87
C GLU A 185 -75.05 12.02 -21.47
N THR A 186 -74.05 11.41 -20.80
CA THR A 186 -74.09 10.46 -19.67
C THR A 186 -74.50 9.00 -19.90
N GLN A 187 -73.50 8.10 -19.90
CA GLN A 187 -73.29 7.11 -18.83
C GLN A 187 -71.87 6.50 -18.89
N LEU A 188 -71.25 6.28 -17.72
CA LEU A 188 -69.93 5.66 -17.55
C LEU A 188 -69.94 4.16 -17.97
N PRO A 189 -68.85 3.63 -18.55
CA PRO A 189 -68.73 2.20 -18.80
C PRO A 189 -68.19 1.47 -17.55
N SER A 190 -68.86 0.41 -17.14
CA SER A 190 -68.31 -0.64 -16.29
C SER A 190 -67.99 -1.85 -17.16
N ALA A 191 -66.71 -2.23 -17.27
CA ALA A 191 -66.18 -3.60 -17.24
C ALA A 191 -64.79 -3.73 -17.91
N SER A 192 -63.81 -4.10 -17.07
CA SER A 192 -62.59 -4.90 -17.27
C SER A 192 -61.56 -4.61 -18.40
N PRO A 193 -60.25 -4.49 -18.06
CA PRO A 193 -59.16 -4.51 -19.05
C PRO A 193 -58.71 -5.94 -19.42
N PRO A 194 -58.24 -6.20 -20.66
CA PRO A 194 -57.59 -7.45 -21.05
C PRO A 194 -56.10 -7.51 -20.59
N PRO A 195 -55.51 -8.71 -20.48
CA PRO A 195 -54.29 -8.95 -19.69
C PRO A 195 -53.00 -8.50 -20.36
N LEU A 196 -52.02 -8.14 -19.53
CA LEU A 196 -50.66 -7.70 -19.90
C LEU A 196 -49.77 -8.88 -20.32
N PRO A 197 -48.89 -8.75 -21.34
CA PRO A 197 -47.89 -9.76 -21.67
C PRO A 197 -46.66 -9.71 -20.73
N PRO A 198 -45.91 -10.81 -20.56
CA PRO A 198 -44.83 -10.91 -19.57
C PRO A 198 -43.52 -10.27 -20.07
N PRO A 199 -42.63 -9.82 -19.15
CA PRO A 199 -41.37 -9.19 -19.52
C PRO A 199 -40.34 -10.24 -19.97
N VAL A 200 -39.65 -9.91 -21.06
CA VAL A 200 -38.45 -10.59 -21.55
C VAL A 200 -37.25 -9.84 -20.96
N TYR A 201 -36.23 -10.60 -20.52
CA TYR A 201 -34.96 -10.21 -19.88
C TYR A 201 -34.92 -10.39 -18.35
N ASP A 202 -34.63 -11.62 -17.93
CA ASP A 202 -34.00 -11.91 -16.65
C ASP A 202 -32.96 -13.03 -16.86
N SER A 203 -31.70 -12.63 -17.12
CA SER A 203 -30.49 -13.43 -16.84
C SER A 203 -29.25 -12.62 -17.25
N LEU A 204 -28.80 -11.71 -16.39
CA LEU A 204 -27.39 -11.35 -16.33
C LEU A 204 -26.80 -12.08 -15.13
N ASP A 205 -25.94 -13.04 -15.42
CA ASP A 205 -25.14 -13.81 -14.49
C ASP A 205 -24.29 -12.85 -13.66
N VAL A 206 -24.68 -12.66 -12.40
CA VAL A 206 -23.91 -11.88 -11.42
C VAL A 206 -22.76 -12.77 -10.97
N GLN A 207 -21.65 -12.71 -11.70
CA GLN A 207 -20.39 -13.26 -11.24
C GLN A 207 -19.89 -12.35 -10.09
N GLN A 208 -20.31 -12.68 -8.88
CA GLN A 208 -19.87 -12.02 -7.66
C GLN A 208 -18.39 -12.38 -7.42
N VAL A 209 -17.52 -11.45 -7.76
CA VAL A 209 -16.07 -11.53 -7.51
C VAL A 209 -15.83 -11.10 -6.06
N ASP A 210 -15.84 -12.07 -5.14
CA ASP A 210 -15.48 -11.88 -3.72
C ASP A 210 -13.95 -11.73 -3.58
N VAL A 211 -13.43 -10.53 -3.84
CA VAL A 211 -11.99 -10.22 -3.71
C VAL A 211 -11.60 -9.67 -2.34
N TYR A 212 -12.56 -9.39 -1.45
CA TYR A 212 -12.26 -8.96 -0.08
C TYR A 212 -13.22 -9.57 0.93
N SER A 213 -12.88 -10.73 1.47
CA SER A 213 -13.55 -11.32 2.64
C SER A 213 -12.58 -12.05 3.58
N SER A 214 -11.36 -11.54 3.74
CA SER A 214 -10.44 -12.02 4.78
C SER A 214 -9.77 -10.86 5.52
N LEU A 215 -10.59 -10.04 6.20
CA LEU A 215 -10.06 -9.19 7.26
C LEU A 215 -11.09 -8.95 8.37
N GLU A 216 -11.69 -10.00 8.90
CA GLU A 216 -12.22 -9.91 10.26
C GLU A 216 -12.38 -11.30 10.89
N ASN A 217 -12.02 -11.38 12.17
CA ASN A 217 -12.37 -12.44 13.12
C ASN A 217 -11.40 -13.65 13.27
N ASN A 218 -10.27 -13.41 13.94
CA ASN A 218 -9.61 -14.44 14.75
C ASN A 218 -9.62 -14.03 16.23
N THR A 219 -10.81 -13.97 16.83
CA THR A 219 -10.96 -14.18 18.26
C THR A 219 -11.93 -15.35 18.40
N ASN A 220 -11.41 -16.56 18.62
CA ASN A 220 -12.04 -17.66 19.38
C ASN A 220 -11.18 -18.94 19.27
N ASN A 221 -10.69 -19.41 20.42
CA ASN A 221 -10.08 -20.74 20.58
C ASN A 221 -11.03 -21.87 20.14
N PRO A 222 -10.49 -22.99 19.64
CA PRO A 222 -11.08 -24.30 19.89
C PRO A 222 -10.14 -25.19 20.71
N SER A 223 -10.74 -25.83 21.71
CA SER A 223 -10.12 -26.79 22.62
C SER A 223 -9.85 -28.15 21.96
N HIS A 224 -8.83 -28.84 22.49
CA HIS A 224 -8.70 -30.30 22.66
C HIS A 224 -9.45 -31.24 21.69
N ARG A 225 -8.69 -32.02 20.88
CA ARG A 225 -8.74 -33.51 20.92
C ARG A 225 -7.68 -34.19 20.04
N LYS A 226 -6.87 -35.02 20.72
CA LYS A 226 -6.42 -36.39 20.39
C LYS A 226 -5.61 -36.67 19.10
N ASN A 227 -4.32 -36.96 19.30
CA ASN A 227 -3.49 -37.83 18.44
C ASN A 227 -4.03 -39.27 18.41
N PRO A 228 -3.78 -40.07 17.34
CA PRO A 228 -2.68 -41.06 17.37
C PRO A 228 -2.07 -41.34 15.95
N PRO A 229 -1.30 -42.41 15.68
CA PRO A 229 0.17 -42.42 15.71
C PRO A 229 0.86 -42.80 14.38
N GLY A 230 2.09 -42.32 14.19
CA GLY A 230 3.23 -43.02 13.56
C GLY A 230 3.15 -43.48 12.10
N LYS A 231 4.01 -42.88 11.25
CA LYS A 231 4.91 -43.58 10.30
C LYS A 231 5.77 -42.56 9.54
N THR A 232 7.09 -42.67 9.66
CA THR A 232 8.07 -42.14 8.69
C THR A 232 8.04 -42.99 7.40
N PRO A 233 8.38 -42.39 6.25
CA PRO A 233 9.64 -42.81 5.61
C PRO A 233 10.41 -41.70 4.86
N LYS A 234 11.75 -41.81 4.98
CA LYS A 234 12.85 -41.56 4.03
C LYS A 234 12.70 -40.58 2.84
N LYS A 235 13.55 -39.54 2.91
CA LYS A 235 14.56 -39.02 1.92
C LYS A 235 14.54 -39.58 0.48
N GLN A 236 14.40 -38.66 -0.49
CA GLN A 236 15.13 -38.60 -1.78
C GLN A 236 14.97 -37.16 -2.33
N GLU A 237 16.04 -36.38 -2.46
CA GLU A 237 16.93 -36.22 -3.62
C GLU A 237 16.66 -34.88 -4.33
N SER A 238 17.64 -33.97 -4.18
CA SER A 238 18.16 -33.06 -5.21
C SER A 238 17.34 -32.90 -6.49
N LEU A 239 16.75 -31.72 -6.69
CA LEU A 239 16.81 -31.06 -7.98
C LEU A 239 16.98 -29.56 -7.76
N GLU A 240 18.04 -29.04 -8.36
CA GLU A 240 18.29 -27.62 -8.55
C GLU A 240 17.14 -27.02 -9.38
N GLU A 241 16.56 -25.91 -8.93
CA GLU A 241 15.93 -24.98 -9.85
C GLU A 241 16.20 -23.55 -9.37
N SER A 242 17.27 -23.01 -9.93
CA SER A 242 17.63 -21.60 -9.89
C SER A 242 16.70 -20.85 -10.85
N SER A 243 15.72 -20.10 -10.33
CA SER A 243 14.93 -19.16 -11.13
C SER A 243 15.39 -17.74 -10.83
N ASP A 244 16.42 -17.30 -11.56
CA ASP A 244 16.71 -15.89 -11.81
C ASP A 244 15.62 -15.35 -12.73
N THR A 245 14.70 -14.53 -12.21
CA THR A 245 13.81 -13.72 -13.03
C THR A 245 14.31 -12.30 -13.08
N LEU A 246 15.12 -12.04 -14.11
CA LEU A 246 15.58 -10.73 -14.56
C LEU A 246 14.38 -10.04 -15.24
N TYR A 247 13.83 -9.00 -14.62
CA TYR A 247 12.81 -8.15 -15.25
C TYR A 247 13.50 -6.99 -15.99
N GLU A 248 13.36 -7.03 -17.31
CA GLU A 248 13.72 -5.99 -18.26
C GLU A 248 12.62 -4.93 -18.25
N ASN A 249 12.97 -3.69 -17.91
CA ASN A 249 12.04 -2.55 -18.01
C ASN A 249 12.01 -2.07 -19.47
N ILE A 250 10.80 -2.05 -20.05
CA ILE A 250 10.45 -1.22 -21.20
C ILE A 250 9.92 0.11 -20.68
#